data_AF-X1KUX8-F1
#
_entry.id   AF-X1KUX8-F1
#
_cell.length_a   1.000
_cell.length_b   1.000
_cell.length_c   1.000
_cell.angle_alpha   90.00
_cell.angle_beta   90.00
_cell.angle_gamma   90.00
#
_symmetry.space_group_name_H-M   'P 1'
#
loop_
_entity.id
_entity.type
_entity.pdbx_description
1 polymer ?
#
loop_
_entity_poly.entity_id
_entity_poly.type
_entity_poly.pdbx_seq_one_letter_code
_entity_poly.pdbx_strand_id
1 'polypeptide(L)'
;MKILPPEVIVIRPPVEAYSLLIAVTGGCSWNSQTGGCRFCGTYKGIYGGIQPYAVRPLEDVLQDIDKYGKLHYDGFPVFLAGGNPTSLPTEHLATIIKYIRERIKNVPRVSCYARALDILRNNRTHRTNKR
;
A
#
# COMPACT_ATOMS: atom_id res chain seq x y z
N MET A 1 -18.38 -12.49 -5.80
CA MET A 1 -17.71 -11.38 -5.09
C MET A 1 -16.33 -11.18 -5.69
N LYS A 2 -15.99 -9.97 -6.15
CA LYS A 2 -14.59 -9.67 -6.49
C LYS A 2 -13.86 -9.56 -5.16
N ILE A 3 -13.02 -10.55 -4.86
CA ILE A 3 -12.12 -10.52 -3.71
C ILE A 3 -11.17 -9.35 -3.92
N LEU A 4 -11.33 -8.31 -3.12
CA LEU A 4 -10.52 -7.11 -3.18
C LEU A 4 -9.22 -7.27 -2.37
N PRO A 5 -8.18 -6.52 -2.75
CA PRO A 5 -6.81 -6.92 -2.47
C PRO A 5 -6.40 -7.05 -1.00
N PRO A 6 -6.96 -6.39 0.03
CA PRO A 6 -6.55 -6.67 1.42
C PRO A 6 -7.50 -7.60 2.18
N GLU A 7 -8.32 -8.43 1.52
CA GLU A 7 -9.32 -9.25 2.21
C GLU A 7 -8.75 -10.36 3.12
N VAL A 8 -7.54 -10.86 2.86
CA VAL A 8 -6.99 -12.04 3.57
C VAL A 8 -5.83 -11.68 4.50
N ILE A 9 -4.91 -10.82 4.05
CA ILE A 9 -3.65 -10.51 4.72
C ILE A 9 -3.42 -9.00 4.67
N VAL A 10 -3.40 -8.38 5.84
CA VAL A 10 -2.94 -7.01 6.08
C VAL A 10 -1.89 -7.04 7.19
N ILE A 11 -0.68 -6.59 6.87
CA ILE A 11 0.46 -6.63 7.81
C ILE A 11 0.65 -5.25 8.44
N ARG A 12 0.65 -5.20 9.77
CA ARG A 12 1.09 -4.04 10.56
C ARG A 12 2.48 -4.31 11.12
N PRO A 13 3.57 -3.73 10.57
CA PRO A 13 4.87 -3.86 11.21
C PRO A 13 4.86 -3.28 12.63
N PRO A 14 5.72 -3.77 13.55
CA PRO A 14 5.80 -3.25 14.91
C PRO A 14 6.03 -1.74 14.99
N VAL A 15 6.83 -1.19 14.07
CA VAL A 15 7.10 0.27 14.00
C VAL A 15 5.87 1.12 13.61
N GLU A 16 4.82 0.48 13.09
CA GLU A 16 3.57 1.10 12.68
C GLU A 16 2.41 0.69 13.60
N ALA A 17 2.70 0.26 14.84
CA ALA A 17 1.71 -0.20 15.82
C ALA A 17 0.55 0.79 16.03
N TYR A 18 0.84 2.09 15.95
CA TYR A 18 -0.11 3.18 16.17
C TYR A 18 -0.53 3.91 14.89
N SER A 19 -0.15 3.40 13.72
CA SER A 19 -0.49 4.03 12.45
C SER A 19 -1.87 3.61 11.96
N LEU A 20 -2.59 4.55 11.35
CA LEU A 20 -3.76 4.24 10.54
C LEU A 20 -3.30 3.38 9.37
N LEU A 21 -3.94 2.23 9.20
CA LEU A 21 -3.65 1.32 8.10
C LEU A 21 -4.59 1.64 6.95
N ILE A 22 -4.00 2.05 5.83
CA ILE A 22 -4.72 2.22 4.57
C ILE A 22 -4.08 1.26 3.59
N ALA A 23 -4.69 0.08 3.40
CA ALA A 23 -4.19 -0.83 2.39
C ALA A 23 -4.35 -0.19 1.01
N VAL A 24 -3.30 -0.22 0.19
CA VAL A 24 -3.32 0.29 -1.21
C VAL A 24 -3.03 -0.82 -2.22
N THR A 25 -2.44 -1.92 -1.74
CA THR A 25 -2.25 -3.16 -2.49
C THR A 25 -2.69 -4.34 -1.63
N GLY A 26 -3.03 -5.42 -2.32
CA GLY A 26 -3.06 -6.76 -1.78
C GLY A 26 -1.86 -7.53 -2.24
N GLY A 27 -1.42 -8.50 -1.43
CA GLY A 27 -0.30 -9.35 -1.81
C GLY A 27 0.99 -8.56 -2.03
N CYS A 28 1.97 -9.18 -2.70
CA CYS A 28 3.23 -8.56 -3.08
C CYS A 28 3.50 -8.83 -4.56
N SER A 29 3.74 -7.77 -5.35
CA SER A 29 3.98 -7.90 -6.79
C SER A 29 5.20 -8.77 -7.12
N TRP A 30 6.25 -8.69 -6.30
CA TRP A 30 7.42 -9.54 -6.44
C TRP A 30 7.09 -11.02 -6.20
N ASN A 31 6.23 -11.31 -5.23
CA ASN A 31 5.75 -12.66 -4.98
C ASN A 31 4.99 -13.23 -6.19
N SER A 32 4.08 -12.44 -6.77
CA SER A 32 3.34 -12.87 -7.98
C SER A 32 4.22 -13.06 -9.22
N GLN A 33 5.33 -12.32 -9.34
CA GLN A 33 6.19 -12.36 -10.53
C GLN A 33 7.27 -13.43 -10.47
N THR A 34 7.79 -13.74 -9.28
CA THR A 34 9.02 -14.54 -9.13
C THR A 34 8.91 -15.68 -8.12
N GLY A 35 7.74 -15.84 -7.48
CA GLY A 35 7.62 -16.67 -6.29
C GLY A 35 8.20 -16.02 -5.03
N GLY A 36 8.56 -14.73 -5.07
CA GLY A 36 8.82 -13.90 -3.89
C GLY A 36 10.23 -14.01 -3.31
N CYS A 37 10.48 -13.27 -2.23
CA CYS A 37 11.76 -13.33 -1.54
C CYS A 37 11.98 -14.74 -0.95
N ARG A 38 13.23 -15.20 -0.95
CA ARG A 38 13.60 -16.53 -0.42
C ARG A 38 13.22 -16.71 1.05
N PHE A 39 13.30 -15.63 1.83
CA PHE A 39 12.98 -15.60 3.26
C PHE A 39 11.49 -15.32 3.57
N CYS A 40 10.71 -14.80 2.61
CA CYS A 40 9.36 -14.33 2.89
C CYS A 40 8.34 -15.45 2.73
N GLY A 41 7.70 -15.85 3.83
CA GLY A 41 6.61 -16.83 3.85
C GLY A 41 5.20 -16.26 3.72
N THR A 42 5.06 -14.93 3.82
CA THR A 42 3.76 -14.29 4.12
C THR A 42 2.69 -14.54 3.06
N TYR A 43 3.04 -14.40 1.79
CA TYR A 43 2.10 -14.59 0.68
C TYR A 43 2.21 -15.99 0.04
N LYS A 44 2.85 -16.93 0.75
CA LYS A 44 3.13 -18.30 0.28
C LYS A 44 2.34 -19.37 1.04
N GLY A 45 1.37 -18.99 1.87
CA GLY A 45 0.58 -19.93 2.66
C GLY A 45 1.26 -20.43 3.94
N ILE A 46 2.52 -20.05 4.21
CA ILE A 46 3.27 -20.53 5.39
C ILE A 46 2.55 -20.17 6.71
N TYR A 47 1.87 -19.03 6.75
CA TYR A 47 1.12 -18.57 7.92
C TYR A 47 -0.40 -18.70 7.77
N GLY A 48 -0.87 -19.68 6.98
CA GLY A 48 -2.29 -20.03 6.89
C GLY A 48 -3.13 -19.20 5.91
N GLY A 49 -2.53 -18.29 5.14
CA GLY A 49 -3.22 -17.49 4.14
C GLY A 49 -2.39 -17.25 2.89
N ILE A 50 -3.07 -17.09 1.76
CA ILE A 50 -2.49 -16.62 0.49
C ILE A 50 -3.29 -15.39 0.07
N GLN A 51 -2.59 -14.38 -0.43
CA GLN A 51 -3.23 -13.22 -1.03
C GLN A 51 -2.53 -12.88 -2.34
N PRO A 52 -3.22 -13.04 -3.49
CA PRO A 52 -2.71 -12.61 -4.77
C PRO A 52 -2.37 -11.13 -4.77
N TYR A 53 -1.37 -10.77 -5.56
CA TYR A 53 -1.08 -9.36 -5.75
C TYR A 53 -2.17 -8.69 -6.56
N ALA A 54 -2.67 -7.57 -6.06
CA ALA A 54 -3.57 -6.69 -6.80
C ALA A 54 -3.48 -5.26 -6.28
N VAL A 55 -3.64 -4.30 -7.20
CA VAL A 55 -3.77 -2.88 -6.85
C VAL A 55 -5.22 -2.64 -6.44
N ARG A 56 -5.44 -1.99 -5.30
CA ARG A 56 -6.81 -1.62 -4.91
C ARG A 56 -7.34 -0.53 -5.83
N PRO A 57 -8.63 -0.56 -6.20
CA PRO A 57 -9.26 0.57 -6.86
C PRO A 57 -9.05 1.84 -6.04
N LEU A 58 -8.70 2.94 -6.71
CA LEU A 58 -8.42 4.22 -6.05
C LEU A 58 -9.62 4.66 -5.20
N GLU A 59 -10.83 4.57 -5.77
CA GLU A 59 -12.09 4.90 -5.10
C GLU A 59 -12.24 4.21 -3.73
N ASP A 60 -11.98 2.89 -3.66
CA ASP A 60 -12.07 2.15 -2.40
C ASP A 60 -11.05 2.64 -1.36
N VAL A 61 -9.86 3.03 -1.81
CA VAL A 61 -8.82 3.61 -0.94
C VAL A 61 -9.25 4.99 -0.42
N LEU A 62 -9.82 5.83 -1.28
CA LEU A 62 -10.33 7.16 -0.89
C LEU A 62 -11.49 7.04 0.11
N GLN A 63 -12.37 6.05 -0.07
CA GLN A 63 -13.45 5.78 0.88
C GLN A 63 -12.92 5.37 2.26
N ASP A 64 -11.84 4.59 2.34
CA ASP A 64 -11.22 4.26 3.62
C ASP A 64 -10.60 5.49 4.29
N ILE A 65 -9.98 6.39 3.51
CA ILE A 65 -9.48 7.68 4.01
C ILE A 65 -10.62 8.55 4.55
N ASP A 66 -11.75 8.63 3.83
CA ASP A 66 -12.92 9.39 4.25
C ASP A 66 -13.51 8.87 5.55
N LYS A 67 -13.50 7.55 5.78
CA LYS A 67 -13.94 6.97 7.06
C LYS A 67 -13.07 7.46 8.21
N TYR A 68 -11.73 7.44 8.06
CA TYR A 68 -10.82 7.93 9.08
C TYR A 68 -11.00 9.43 9.35
N GLY A 69 -11.18 10.23 8.29
CA GLY A 69 -11.45 11.67 8.42
C GLY A 69 -12.77 11.97 9.15
N LYS A 70 -13.86 11.25 8.81
CA LYS A 70 -15.17 11.38 9.48
C LYS A 70 -15.15 10.98 10.95
N LEU A 71 -14.29 10.02 11.30
CA LEU A 71 -14.12 9.54 12.67
C LEU A 71 -13.08 10.35 13.46
N HIS A 72 -12.54 11.44 12.90
CA HIS A 72 -11.59 12.34 13.55
C HIS A 72 -10.32 11.65 14.07
N TYR A 73 -9.75 10.71 13.30
CA TYR A 73 -8.44 10.10 13.59
C TYR A 73 -7.27 11.05 13.27
N ASP A 74 -7.42 12.33 13.56
CA ASP A 74 -6.40 13.36 13.34
C ASP A 74 -5.17 13.11 14.24
N GLY A 75 -4.00 13.53 13.80
CA GLY A 75 -2.75 13.42 14.58
C GLY A 75 -2.06 12.05 14.53
N PHE A 76 -2.73 11.01 14.01
CA PHE A 76 -2.12 9.68 13.87
C PHE A 76 -1.23 9.59 12.62
N PRO A 77 -0.07 8.89 12.69
CA PRO A 77 0.69 8.54 11.50
C PRO A 77 -0.12 7.61 10.60
N VAL A 78 0.21 7.61 9.30
CA VAL A 78 -0.44 6.77 8.31
C VAL A 78 0.56 5.81 7.70
N PHE A 79 0.16 4.54 7.59
CA PHE A 79 0.91 3.51 6.88
C PHE A 79 0.09 3.00 5.69
N LEU A 80 0.63 3.18 4.49
CA LEU A 80 0.08 2.60 3.27
C LEU A 80 0.41 1.11 3.28
N ALA A 81 -0.59 0.29 3.60
CA ALA A 81 -0.43 -1.15 3.81
C ALA A 81 -0.54 -1.95 2.50
N GLY A 82 -0.11 -3.21 2.59
CA GLY A 82 0.04 -4.13 1.47
C GLY A 82 1.49 -4.58 1.31
N GLY A 83 1.72 -5.60 0.48
CA GLY A 83 3.03 -6.23 0.37
C GLY A 83 4.01 -5.51 -0.55
N ASN A 84 3.53 -4.59 -1.40
CA ASN A 84 4.39 -3.68 -2.15
C ASN A 84 3.65 -2.41 -2.63
N PRO A 85 3.37 -1.43 -1.75
CA PRO A 85 2.77 -0.15 -2.13
C PRO A 85 3.51 0.59 -3.26
N THR A 86 4.85 0.53 -3.29
CA THR A 86 5.65 1.22 -4.31
C THR A 86 5.52 0.65 -5.72
N SER A 87 4.83 -0.48 -5.91
CA SER A 87 4.49 -0.97 -7.25
C SER A 87 3.46 -0.10 -7.97
N LEU A 88 2.73 0.78 -7.26
CA LEU A 88 1.81 1.74 -7.86
C LEU A 88 2.57 2.83 -8.63
N PRO A 89 1.96 3.40 -9.70
CA PRO A 89 2.49 4.60 -10.34
C PRO A 89 2.60 5.78 -9.37
N THR A 90 3.60 6.65 -9.58
CA THR A 90 3.85 7.83 -8.74
C THR A 90 2.61 8.72 -8.59
N GLU A 91 1.88 8.98 -9.69
CA GLU A 91 0.66 9.80 -9.64
C GLU A 91 -0.45 9.20 -8.78
N HIS A 92 -0.56 7.87 -8.76
CA HIS A 92 -1.55 7.18 -7.94
C HIS A 92 -1.19 7.35 -6.45
N LEU A 93 0.07 7.12 -6.07
CA LEU A 93 0.55 7.33 -4.70
C LEU A 93 0.42 8.80 -4.28
N ALA A 94 0.77 9.74 -5.16
CA ALA A 94 0.66 11.16 -4.90
C ALA A 94 -0.80 11.58 -4.66
N THR A 95 -1.75 11.03 -5.43
CA THR A 95 -3.19 11.27 -5.25
C THR A 95 -3.66 10.79 -3.88
N ILE A 96 -3.29 9.57 -3.49
CA ILE A 96 -3.62 9.01 -2.16
C ILE A 96 -3.04 9.87 -1.03
N ILE A 97 -1.77 10.26 -1.12
CA ILE A 97 -1.10 11.07 -0.09
C ILE A 97 -1.72 12.46 0.04
N LYS A 98 -2.06 13.11 -1.08
CA LYS A 98 -2.76 14.40 -1.07
C LYS A 98 -4.12 14.26 -0.38
N TYR A 99 -4.90 13.26 -0.75
CA TYR A 99 -6.23 13.04 -0.17
C TYR A 99 -6.18 12.72 1.34
N ILE A 100 -5.18 11.93 1.79
CA ILE A 100 -4.90 11.73 3.23
C ILE A 100 -4.73 13.07 3.95
N ARG A 101 -3.90 13.96 3.39
CA ARG A 101 -3.62 15.27 4.01
C ARG A 101 -4.80 16.23 3.97
N GLU A 102 -5.71 16.08 3.01
CA GLU A 102 -6.94 16.86 2.93
C GLU A 102 -7.99 16.40 3.95
N ARG A 103 -8.08 15.09 4.20
CA ARG A 103 -9.14 14.49 5.03
C ARG A 103 -8.76 14.25 6.49
N ILE A 104 -7.47 14.02 6.77
CA ILE A 104 -6.97 13.70 8.11
C ILE A 104 -5.97 14.79 8.50
N LYS A 105 -6.29 15.54 9.55
CA LYS A 105 -5.50 16.68 10.00
C LYS A 105 -4.30 16.22 10.82
N ASN A 106 -3.25 17.04 10.83
CA ASN A 106 -2.07 16.85 11.67
C ASN A 106 -1.35 15.50 11.48
N VAL A 107 -1.44 14.86 10.31
CA VAL A 107 -0.74 13.60 10.01
C VAL A 107 0.78 13.83 10.08
N PRO A 108 1.48 13.27 11.08
CA PRO A 108 2.90 13.53 11.30
C PRO A 108 3.79 12.86 10.24
N ARG A 109 3.33 11.74 9.67
CA ARG A 109 4.07 10.94 8.71
C ARG A 109 3.15 10.06 7.88
N VAL A 110 3.49 9.90 6.61
CA VAL A 110 2.95 8.84 5.74
C VAL A 110 4.11 7.94 5.34
N SER A 111 3.92 6.62 5.44
CA SER A 111 4.98 5.64 5.22
C SER A 111 4.46 4.35 4.58
N CYS A 112 5.36 3.52 4.07
CA CYS A 112 5.02 2.25 3.44
C CYS A 112 6.24 1.32 3.36
N TYR A 113 6.00 0.03 3.08
CA TYR A 113 7.07 -0.83 2.57
C TYR A 113 7.42 -0.44 1.13
N ALA A 114 8.70 -0.60 0.78
CA ALA A 114 9.18 -0.30 -0.55
C ALA A 114 10.23 -1.31 -1.02
N ARG A 115 10.20 -1.62 -2.32
CA ARG A 115 11.26 -2.38 -2.99
C ARG A 115 12.16 -1.41 -3.75
N ALA A 116 13.47 -1.53 -3.59
CA ALA A 116 14.45 -0.62 -4.20
C ALA A 116 14.25 -0.45 -5.73
N LEU A 117 13.99 -1.53 -6.45
CA LEU A 117 13.76 -1.49 -7.90
C LEU A 117 12.46 -0.77 -8.30
N ASP A 118 11.43 -0.81 -7.46
CA ASP A 118 10.17 -0.10 -7.73
C ASP A 118 10.31 1.39 -7.45
N ILE A 119 11.10 1.77 -6.43
CA ILE A 119 11.51 3.17 -6.23
C ILE A 119 12.29 3.68 -7.45
N LEU A 120 13.26 2.92 -7.96
CA LEU A 120 14.03 3.28 -9.17
C LEU A 120 13.17 3.36 -10.43
N ARG A 121 12.06 2.61 -10.50
CA ARG A 121 11.08 2.74 -11.58
C ARG A 121 10.28 4.04 -11.44
N ASN A 122 9.87 4.37 -10.22
CA ASN A 122 9.02 5.53 -9.92
C ASN A 122 9.76 6.87 -9.98
N ASN A 123 11.10 6.88 -10.02
CA ASN A 123 11.89 8.10 -10.21
C ASN A 123 11.80 8.69 -11.63
N ARG A 124 11.21 7.96 -12.58
CA ARG A 124 11.17 8.35 -13.99
C ARG A 124 9.92 9.18 -14.30
N THR A 125 9.86 10.40 -13.78
CA THR A 125 9.24 11.48 -14.55
C THR A 125 9.98 11.58 -15.89
N HIS A 126 9.30 11.27 -17.00
CA HIS A 126 9.81 11.29 -18.37
C HIS A 126 10.90 10.29 -18.78
N ARG A 127 10.55 8.99 -18.92
CA ARG A 127 11.06 8.23 -20.07
C ARG A 127 9.88 7.82 -20.93
N THR A 128 9.64 8.59 -21.99
CA THR A 128 9.00 8.05 -23.19
C THR A 128 9.73 6.76 -23.55
N ASN A 129 8.97 5.72 -23.87
CA ASN A 129 9.49 4.45 -24.35
C ASN A 129 10.61 4.70 -25.37
N LYS A 130 11.84 4.40 -24.97
CA LYS A 130 12.93 4.16 -25.92
C LYS A 130 13.66 2.88 -25.47
N ARG A 131 13.31 1.86 -26.24
CA ARG A 131 13.92 0.54 -26.46
C ARG A 131 13.66 -0.50 -25.38
#